data_AF-A0A328Q7P9-F1
#
_entry.id   AF-A0A328Q7P9-F1
#
_cell.length_a   1.000
_cell.length_b   1.000
_cell.length_c   1.000
_cell.angle_alpha   90.00
_cell.angle_beta   90.00
_cell.angle_gamma   90.00
#
_symmetry.space_group_name_H-M   'P 1'
#
loop_
_entity.id
_entity.type
_entity.pdbx_description
1 polymer ?
#
loop_
_entity_poly.entity_id
_entity_poly.type
_entity_poly.pdbx_seq_one_letter_code
_entity_poly.pdbx_strand_id
1 'polypeptide(L)'
;MTKYHITQKYTKVQENIKQSRIIHLLDILLFDKGYFSYENYRISIIEYRIIPLIFPRENYNKNKLLNPIICPLGYFKNKKENIKIRREIKLAITLLLKKLKEWKKYKPIRGYIEDFFKLCKQAFNMHKIHKYTPESFTKDRFLYVLIIKLVLNTTEKTKIALQ
;
A
#
# COMPACT_ATOMS: atom_id res chain seq x y z
N MET A 1 10.79 20.10 -2.88
CA MET A 1 11.11 18.74 -3.36
C MET A 1 10.01 17.70 -3.04
N THR A 2 8.71 18.04 -3.08
CA THR A 2 7.83 17.60 -1.97
C THR A 2 6.61 16.73 -2.33
N LYS A 3 6.24 16.54 -3.60
CA LYS A 3 5.12 15.66 -4.01
C LYS A 3 5.50 14.65 -5.09
N TYR A 4 6.24 15.08 -6.11
CA TYR A 4 6.67 14.23 -7.24
C TYR A 4 7.45 12.99 -6.80
N HIS A 5 8.40 13.13 -5.85
CA HIS A 5 9.17 11.98 -5.37
C HIS A 5 8.33 10.94 -4.60
N ILE A 6 7.25 11.37 -3.91
CA ILE A 6 6.36 10.46 -3.19
C ILE A 6 5.53 9.65 -4.18
N THR A 7 4.99 10.31 -5.20
CA THR A 7 4.23 9.65 -6.27
C THR A 7 5.11 8.66 -7.05
N GLN A 8 6.34 9.04 -7.43
CA GLN A 8 7.27 8.14 -8.13
C GLN A 8 7.58 6.87 -7.33
N LYS A 9 7.87 7.03 -6.02
CA LYS A 9 8.09 5.87 -5.13
C LYS A 9 6.84 5.01 -5.02
N TYR A 10 5.65 5.63 -4.95
CA TYR A 10 4.38 4.93 -4.87
C TYR A 10 4.11 4.09 -6.13
N THR A 11 4.23 4.68 -7.31
CA THR A 11 4.01 3.98 -8.59
C THR A 11 4.96 2.79 -8.74
N LYS A 12 6.25 2.96 -8.41
CA LYS A 12 7.22 1.85 -8.47
C LYS A 12 6.86 0.69 -7.55
N VAL A 13 6.34 0.98 -6.35
CA VAL A 13 5.84 -0.07 -5.43
C VAL A 13 4.63 -0.78 -6.04
N GLN A 14 3.68 -0.05 -6.61
CA GLN A 14 2.49 -0.63 -7.24
C GLN A 14 2.83 -1.51 -8.45
N GLU A 15 3.76 -1.07 -9.30
CA GLU A 15 4.27 -1.86 -10.43
C GLU A 15 4.86 -3.19 -9.99
N ASN A 16 5.74 -3.16 -8.98
CA ASN A 16 6.37 -4.37 -8.45
C ASN A 16 5.34 -5.36 -7.90
N ILE A 17 4.34 -4.87 -7.16
CA ILE A 17 3.29 -5.71 -6.56
C ILE A 17 2.35 -6.29 -7.64
N LYS A 18 2.08 -5.51 -8.70
CA LYS A 18 1.29 -5.99 -9.84
C LYS A 18 2.04 -7.06 -10.64
N GLN A 19 3.33 -6.85 -10.88
CA GLN A 19 4.19 -7.79 -11.60
C GLN A 19 4.32 -9.13 -10.85
N SER A 20 4.39 -9.09 -9.51
CA SER A 20 4.43 -10.29 -8.68
C SER A 20 3.07 -11.01 -8.54
N ARG A 21 1.99 -10.47 -9.14
CA ARG A 21 0.62 -11.03 -9.10
C ARG A 21 0.07 -11.23 -7.68
N ILE A 22 0.55 -10.44 -6.72
CA ILE A 22 0.09 -10.49 -5.32
C ILE A 22 -1.27 -9.79 -5.15
N ILE A 23 -1.53 -8.77 -5.97
CA ILE A 23 -2.76 -7.95 -5.89
C ILE A 23 -3.74 -8.29 -7.01
N HIS A 24 -5.00 -8.33 -6.62
CA HIS A 24 -6.15 -8.51 -7.49
C HIS A 24 -7.00 -7.23 -7.55
N LEU A 25 -7.95 -7.24 -8.47
CA LEU A 25 -8.90 -6.16 -8.66
C LEU A 25 -9.72 -5.94 -7.37
N LEU A 26 -9.86 -4.68 -6.95
CA LEU A 26 -10.60 -4.24 -5.75
C LEU A 26 -9.99 -4.63 -4.40
N ASP A 27 -8.76 -5.14 -4.38
CA ASP A 27 -8.05 -5.41 -3.13
C ASP A 27 -7.82 -4.13 -2.32
N ILE A 28 -7.88 -4.27 -0.99
CA ILE A 28 -7.65 -3.18 -0.05
C ILE A 28 -6.19 -3.20 0.39
N LEU A 29 -5.45 -2.16 0.04
CA LEU A 29 -4.06 -1.99 0.44
C LEU A 29 -3.95 -0.90 1.50
N LEU A 30 -3.41 -1.26 2.66
CA LEU A 30 -3.11 -0.33 3.74
C LEU A 30 -1.75 0.33 3.51
N PHE A 31 -1.72 1.65 3.49
CA PHE A 31 -0.49 2.42 3.29
C PHE A 31 -0.19 3.33 4.47
N ASP A 32 1.10 3.59 4.68
CA ASP A 32 1.53 4.58 5.64
C ASP A 32 1.09 6.01 5.25
N LYS A 33 0.96 6.89 6.26
CA LYS A 33 0.57 8.30 6.09
C LYS A 33 1.55 9.08 5.20
N GLY A 34 2.81 8.65 5.11
CA GLY A 34 3.81 9.24 4.20
C GLY A 34 3.42 9.17 2.71
N TYR A 35 2.57 8.22 2.32
CA TYR A 35 2.08 8.08 0.95
C TYR A 35 0.86 8.95 0.63
N PHE A 36 0.40 9.79 1.56
CA PHE A 36 -0.77 10.64 1.34
C PHE A 36 -0.52 11.66 0.23
N SER A 37 -1.17 11.43 -0.91
CA SER A 37 -1.26 12.35 -2.05
C SER A 37 -2.56 12.07 -2.79
N TYR A 38 -3.30 13.11 -3.18
CA TYR A 38 -4.53 12.96 -3.98
C TYR A 38 -4.26 12.20 -5.28
N GLU A 39 -3.08 12.38 -5.86
CA GLU A 39 -2.65 11.68 -7.07
C GLU A 39 -2.49 10.17 -6.85
N ASN A 40 -1.97 9.76 -5.68
CA ASN A 40 -1.80 8.34 -5.36
C ASN A 40 -3.15 7.63 -5.24
N TYR A 41 -4.19 8.30 -4.72
CA TYR A 41 -5.54 7.75 -4.72
C TYR A 41 -6.08 7.56 -6.14
N ARG A 42 -5.89 8.56 -7.01
CA ARG A 42 -6.29 8.51 -8.43
C ARG A 42 -5.61 7.35 -9.15
N ILE A 43 -4.28 7.29 -9.13
CA ILE A 43 -3.48 6.25 -9.79
C ILE A 43 -3.94 4.85 -9.36
N SER A 44 -4.10 4.63 -8.05
CA SER A 44 -4.51 3.33 -7.51
C SER A 44 -5.87 2.86 -8.01
N ILE A 45 -6.86 3.74 -8.07
CA ILE A 45 -8.22 3.40 -8.48
C ILE A 45 -8.33 3.31 -10.00
N ILE A 46 -7.67 4.22 -10.73
CA ILE A 46 -7.79 4.34 -12.18
C ILE A 46 -6.89 3.37 -12.93
N GLU A 47 -5.63 3.19 -12.50
CA GLU A 47 -4.63 2.40 -13.23
C GLU A 47 -4.49 0.98 -12.67
N TYR A 48 -4.54 0.85 -11.33
CA TYR A 48 -4.34 -0.43 -10.65
C TYR A 48 -5.63 -1.09 -10.18
N ARG A 49 -6.76 -0.36 -10.19
CA ARG A 49 -8.08 -0.84 -9.75
C ARG A 49 -8.11 -1.40 -8.33
N ILE A 50 -7.28 -0.86 -7.45
CA ILE A 50 -7.19 -1.23 -6.04
C ILE A 50 -7.79 -0.14 -5.15
N ILE A 51 -8.04 -0.47 -3.89
CA ILE A 51 -8.55 0.44 -2.88
C ILE A 51 -7.39 0.86 -1.97
N PRO A 52 -6.80 2.07 -2.19
CA PRO A 52 -5.67 2.54 -1.40
C PRO A 52 -6.16 3.14 -0.07
N LEU A 53 -6.08 2.36 1.01
CA LEU A 53 -6.35 2.85 2.36
C LEU A 53 -5.13 3.60 2.90
N ILE A 54 -4.94 4.83 2.42
CA ILE A 54 -3.95 5.77 2.97
C ILE A 54 -4.65 6.64 4.02
N PHE A 55 -4.04 6.83 5.19
CA PHE A 55 -4.67 7.63 6.24
C PHE A 55 -4.72 9.11 5.88
N PRO A 56 -5.90 9.75 5.99
CA PRO A 56 -6.04 11.15 5.65
C PRO A 56 -5.34 12.07 6.65
N ARG A 57 -4.98 13.27 6.20
CA ARG A 57 -4.61 14.38 7.09
C ARG A 57 -5.86 14.98 7.71
N GLU A 58 -5.74 15.60 8.89
CA GLU A 58 -6.88 16.12 9.69
C GLU A 58 -7.82 17.00 8.87
N ASN A 59 -7.28 17.84 7.98
CA ASN A 59 -8.05 18.77 7.14
C ASN A 59 -8.10 18.36 5.65
N TYR A 60 -8.13 17.05 5.35
CA TYR A 60 -8.22 16.62 3.95
C TYR A 60 -9.59 16.95 3.33
N ASN A 61 -9.58 17.34 2.06
CA ASN A 61 -10.79 17.68 1.34
C ASN A 61 -11.26 16.49 0.51
N LYS A 62 -12.45 15.95 0.86
CA LYS A 62 -13.07 14.82 0.14
C LYS A 62 -13.36 15.15 -1.33
N ASN A 63 -13.78 16.36 -1.64
CA ASN A 63 -14.05 16.78 -3.02
C ASN A 63 -12.75 16.81 -3.83
N LYS A 64 -11.63 17.27 -3.23
CA LYS A 64 -10.30 17.20 -3.88
C LYS A 64 -9.82 15.77 -4.13
N LEU A 65 -10.29 14.79 -3.34
CA LEU A 65 -10.00 13.37 -3.56
C LEU A 65 -10.83 12.78 -4.70
N LEU A 66 -12.11 13.18 -4.82
CA LEU A 66 -13.04 12.63 -5.80
C LEU A 66 -12.93 13.28 -7.19
N ASN A 67 -12.69 14.58 -7.26
CA ASN A 67 -12.54 15.34 -8.52
C ASN A 67 -11.54 14.72 -9.51
N PRO A 68 -10.32 14.31 -9.11
CA PRO A 68 -9.36 13.72 -10.05
C PRO A 68 -9.70 12.28 -10.49
N ILE A 69 -10.67 11.62 -9.83
CA ILE A 69 -11.10 10.24 -10.16
C ILE A 69 -12.20 10.27 -11.25
N ILE A 70 -12.60 11.45 -11.74
CA ILE A 70 -13.53 11.57 -12.86
C ILE A 70 -12.91 10.91 -14.10
N CYS A 71 -13.62 9.92 -14.64
CA CYS A 71 -13.16 9.03 -15.70
C CYS A 71 -12.53 9.79 -16.88
N PRO A 72 -11.29 9.44 -17.30
CA PRO A 72 -10.65 9.97 -18.50
C PRO A 72 -11.57 9.93 -19.74
N LEU A 73 -11.41 10.87 -20.67
CA LEU A 73 -12.21 10.96 -21.91
C LEU A 73 -12.21 9.65 -22.75
N GLY A 74 -11.18 8.81 -22.63
CA GLY A 74 -11.12 7.49 -23.28
C GLY A 74 -12.25 6.52 -22.85
N TYR A 75 -12.85 6.72 -21.68
CA TYR A 75 -13.98 5.93 -21.16
C TYR A 75 -15.31 6.21 -21.87
N PHE A 76 -15.32 7.08 -22.87
CA PHE A 76 -16.51 7.38 -23.68
C PHE A 76 -16.46 6.71 -25.06
N LYS A 77 -15.34 6.07 -25.45
CA LYS A 77 -15.18 5.45 -26.79
C LYS A 77 -15.92 4.11 -26.95
N ASN A 78 -15.86 3.19 -25.97
CA ASN A 78 -16.47 1.84 -26.05
C ASN A 78 -17.59 1.62 -25.02
N LYS A 79 -18.86 1.62 -25.44
CA LYS A 79 -20.00 1.73 -24.50
C LYS A 79 -20.13 0.56 -23.48
N LYS A 80 -19.93 -0.70 -23.88
CA LYS A 80 -20.16 -1.89 -23.01
C LYS A 80 -19.06 -2.10 -21.96
N GLU A 81 -17.79 -2.17 -22.38
CA GLU A 81 -16.65 -2.38 -21.48
C GLU A 81 -16.49 -1.23 -20.48
N ASN A 82 -16.76 0.00 -20.91
CA ASN A 82 -16.73 1.16 -20.04
C ASN A 82 -17.82 1.13 -18.95
N ILE A 83 -18.96 0.46 -19.16
CA ILE A 83 -19.97 0.31 -18.09
C ILE A 83 -19.44 -0.57 -16.96
N LYS A 84 -18.80 -1.70 -17.29
CA LYS A 84 -18.21 -2.60 -16.29
C LYS A 84 -17.17 -1.86 -15.46
N ILE A 85 -16.24 -1.18 -16.14
CA ILE A 85 -15.17 -0.45 -15.46
C ILE A 85 -15.72 0.70 -14.60
N ARG A 86 -16.73 1.44 -15.07
CA ARG A 86 -17.38 2.49 -14.27
C ARG A 86 -18.00 1.93 -13.00
N ARG A 87 -18.61 0.74 -13.07
CA ARG A 87 -19.14 0.05 -11.88
C ARG A 87 -18.02 -0.29 -10.91
N GLU A 88 -16.91 -0.85 -11.38
CA GLU A 88 -15.74 -1.18 -10.56
C GLU A 88 -15.16 0.05 -9.86
N ILE A 89 -14.93 1.14 -10.61
CA ILE A 89 -14.44 2.41 -10.05
C ILE A 89 -15.42 2.96 -8.99
N LYS A 90 -16.72 2.97 -9.29
CA LYS A 90 -17.75 3.45 -8.36
C LYS A 90 -17.76 2.61 -7.08
N LEU A 91 -17.63 1.28 -7.20
CA LEU A 91 -17.53 0.37 -6.07
C LEU A 91 -16.26 0.66 -5.24
N ALA A 92 -15.10 0.80 -5.89
CA ALA A 92 -13.83 1.10 -5.24
C ALA A 92 -13.90 2.42 -4.45
N ILE A 93 -14.48 3.48 -5.03
CA ILE A 93 -14.68 4.77 -4.36
C ILE A 93 -15.60 4.61 -3.15
N THR A 94 -16.72 3.90 -3.32
CA THR A 94 -17.71 3.71 -2.24
C THR A 94 -17.10 2.97 -1.06
N LEU A 95 -16.36 1.89 -1.34
CA LEU A 95 -15.63 1.12 -0.34
C LEU A 95 -14.53 1.96 0.32
N LEU A 96 -13.74 2.70 -0.47
CA LEU A 96 -12.70 3.58 0.05
C LEU A 96 -13.30 4.60 1.04
N LEU A 97 -14.38 5.30 0.66
CA LEU A 97 -15.02 6.30 1.51
C LEU A 97 -15.58 5.66 2.80
N LYS A 98 -16.16 4.46 2.72
CA LYS A 98 -16.63 3.72 3.90
C LYS A 98 -15.46 3.42 4.84
N LYS A 99 -14.35 2.89 4.32
CA LYS A 99 -13.15 2.55 5.10
C LYS A 99 -12.45 3.79 5.67
N LEU A 100 -12.41 4.90 4.92
CA LEU A 100 -11.86 6.16 5.37
C LEU A 100 -12.70 6.81 6.48
N LYS A 101 -14.01 6.59 6.55
CA LYS A 101 -14.81 7.03 7.72
C LYS A 101 -14.36 6.31 9.00
N GLU A 102 -14.06 5.02 8.88
CA GLU A 102 -13.65 4.16 9.99
C GLU A 102 -12.12 4.04 10.12
N TRP A 103 -11.35 4.98 9.56
CA TRP A 103 -9.89 4.89 9.47
C TRP A 103 -9.21 4.68 10.84
N LYS A 104 -9.78 5.21 11.92
CA LYS A 104 -9.28 5.06 13.29
C LYS A 104 -9.18 3.59 13.72
N LYS A 105 -10.03 2.70 13.21
CA LYS A 105 -9.98 1.25 13.48
C LYS A 105 -8.69 0.60 12.97
N TYR A 106 -8.05 1.19 11.98
CA TYR A 106 -6.79 0.70 11.40
C TYR A 106 -5.54 1.25 12.11
N LYS A 107 -5.70 2.22 13.01
CA LYS A 107 -4.60 2.76 13.82
C LYS A 107 -3.89 1.68 14.67
N PRO A 108 -4.59 0.78 15.41
CA PRO A 108 -3.92 -0.28 16.15
C PRO A 108 -3.18 -1.27 15.25
N ILE A 109 -3.77 -1.67 14.11
CA ILE A 109 -3.13 -2.56 13.13
C ILE A 109 -1.82 -1.95 12.62
N ARG A 110 -1.85 -0.65 12.28
CA ARG A 110 -0.65 0.08 11.89
C ARG A 110 0.39 0.11 13.02
N GLY A 111 -0.04 0.37 14.25
CA GLY A 111 0.84 0.36 15.42
C GLY A 111 1.57 -0.98 15.57
N TYR A 112 0.82 -2.08 15.48
CA TYR A 112 1.38 -3.43 15.53
C TYR A 112 2.42 -3.68 14.42
N ILE A 113 2.13 -3.25 13.19
CA ILE A 113 3.09 -3.35 12.06
C ILE A 113 4.35 -2.52 12.35
N GLU A 114 4.19 -1.32 12.88
CA GLU A 114 5.31 -0.44 13.22
C GLU A 114 6.19 -1.04 14.33
N ASP A 115 5.56 -1.57 15.38
CA ASP A 115 6.25 -2.22 16.50
C ASP A 115 6.96 -3.50 16.05
N PHE A 116 6.34 -4.30 15.19
CA PHE A 116 6.99 -5.43 14.53
C PHE A 116 8.26 -5.01 13.78
N PHE A 117 8.18 -3.94 12.97
CA PHE A 117 9.36 -3.44 12.25
C PHE A 117 10.41 -2.84 13.19
N LYS A 118 10.04 -2.21 14.31
CA LYS A 118 10.99 -1.73 15.33
C LYS A 118 11.73 -2.91 15.98
N LEU A 119 11.00 -3.94 16.38
CA LEU A 119 11.57 -5.17 16.93
C LEU A 119 12.55 -5.83 15.95
N CYS A 120 12.17 -5.96 14.68
CA CYS A 120 13.07 -6.49 13.66
C CYS A 120 14.35 -5.66 13.52
N LYS A 121 14.23 -4.32 13.48
CA LYS A 121 15.42 -3.46 13.36
C LYS A 121 16.36 -3.57 14.56
N GLN A 122 15.82 -3.76 15.77
CA GLN A 122 16.59 -3.97 16.97
C GLN A 122 17.24 -5.37 16.99
N ALA A 123 16.44 -6.42 16.79
CA ALA A 123 16.90 -7.82 16.83
C ALA A 123 17.99 -8.12 15.80
N PHE A 124 17.86 -7.57 14.59
CA PHE A 124 18.83 -7.76 13.51
C PHE A 124 19.84 -6.61 13.37
N ASN A 125 19.89 -5.69 14.35
CA ASN A 125 20.81 -4.55 14.38
C ASN A 125 20.83 -3.73 13.07
N MET A 126 19.67 -3.61 12.40
CA MET A 126 19.52 -2.94 11.10
C MET A 126 19.84 -1.44 11.15
N HIS A 127 19.92 -0.87 12.35
CA HIS A 127 20.27 0.53 12.57
C HIS A 127 21.75 0.84 12.25
N LYS A 128 22.64 -0.16 12.31
CA LYS A 128 24.09 0.00 12.14
C LYS A 128 24.62 -0.47 10.79
N ILE A 129 23.75 -0.59 9.78
CA ILE A 129 24.16 -1.02 8.43
C ILE A 129 24.92 0.14 7.75
N HIS A 130 26.23 0.21 7.97
CA HIS A 130 27.15 1.05 7.21
C HIS A 130 27.63 0.26 5.99
N LYS A 131 27.04 0.54 4.82
CA LYS A 131 27.48 -0.05 3.55
C LYS A 131 27.78 1.05 2.55
N TYR A 132 28.86 0.86 1.81
CA TYR A 132 29.38 1.82 0.85
C TYR A 132 28.69 1.74 -0.53
N THR A 133 28.12 0.58 -0.90
CA THR A 133 27.42 0.40 -2.19
C THR A 133 25.94 0.00 -2.04
N PRO A 134 25.04 0.49 -2.92
CA PRO A 134 23.63 0.11 -2.93
C PRO A 134 23.38 -1.39 -3.14
N GLU A 135 24.20 -2.09 -3.93
CA GLU A 135 24.00 -3.55 -4.13
C GLU A 135 24.23 -4.32 -2.83
N SER A 136 25.27 -3.96 -2.08
CA SER A 136 25.59 -4.60 -0.80
C SER A 136 24.46 -4.39 0.21
N PHE A 137 23.91 -3.18 0.29
CA PHE A 137 22.74 -2.89 1.12
C PHE A 137 21.53 -3.73 0.73
N THR A 138 21.31 -3.90 -0.58
CA THR A 138 20.18 -4.65 -1.12
C THR A 138 20.28 -6.14 -0.77
N LYS A 139 21.47 -6.75 -0.91
CA LYS A 139 21.71 -8.16 -0.55
C LYS A 139 21.43 -8.43 0.93
N ASP A 140 21.95 -7.58 1.82
CA ASP A 140 21.69 -7.71 3.26
C ASP A 140 20.20 -7.57 3.58
N ARG A 141 19.50 -6.63 2.92
CA ARG A 141 18.06 -6.45 3.09
C ARG A 141 17.27 -7.71 2.73
N PHE A 142 17.63 -8.37 1.62
CA PHE A 142 17.03 -9.63 1.23
C PHE A 142 17.28 -10.74 2.26
N LEU A 143 18.52 -10.84 2.76
CA LEU A 143 18.87 -11.80 3.81
C LEU A 143 18.04 -11.57 5.08
N TYR A 144 17.90 -10.33 5.53
CA TYR A 144 17.08 -10.02 6.70
C TYR A 144 15.61 -10.38 6.52
N VAL A 145 15.03 -10.09 5.36
CA VAL A 145 13.63 -10.45 5.06
C VAL A 145 13.47 -11.97 5.09
N LEU A 146 14.44 -12.72 4.55
CA LEU A 146 14.44 -14.18 4.59
C LEU A 146 14.50 -14.70 6.04
N ILE A 147 15.42 -14.18 6.85
CA ILE A 147 15.57 -14.60 8.26
C ILE A 147 14.29 -14.29 9.05
N ILE A 148 13.73 -13.09 8.90
CA ILE A 148 12.46 -12.72 9.52
C ILE A 148 11.36 -13.72 9.14
N LYS A 149 11.27 -14.11 7.87
CA LYS A 149 10.28 -15.08 7.41
C LYS A 149 10.51 -16.47 8.01
N LEU A 150 11.76 -16.92 8.13
CA LEU A 150 12.09 -18.18 8.78
C LEU A 150 11.69 -18.19 10.25
N VAL A 151 11.99 -17.11 10.99
CA VAL A 151 11.61 -16.96 12.40
C VAL A 151 10.08 -16.97 12.57
N LEU A 152 9.34 -16.27 11.72
CA LEU A 152 7.88 -16.29 11.76
C LEU A 152 7.34 -17.71 11.53
N ASN A 153 7.85 -18.41 10.51
CA ASN A 153 7.42 -19.77 10.19
C ASN A 153 7.74 -20.77 11.33
N THR A 154 8.86 -20.62 12.04
CA THR A 154 9.18 -21.50 13.18
C THR A 154 8.25 -21.23 14.36
N THR A 155 7.93 -19.96 14.65
CA THR A 155 7.00 -19.59 15.72
C THR A 155 5.55 -20.03 15.47
N GLU A 156 5.12 -20.10 14.20
CA GLU A 156 3.79 -20.63 13.85
C GLU A 156 3.71 -22.14 14.07
N LYS A 157 4.76 -22.89 13.70
CA LYS A 157 4.83 -24.34 13.92
C LYS A 157 4.83 -24.71 15.40
N THR A 158 5.56 -23.97 16.24
CA THR A 158 5.56 -24.22 17.69
C THR A 158 4.23 -23.89 18.35
N LYS A 159 3.49 -22.88 17.87
CA LYS A 159 2.12 -22.61 18.36
C LYS A 159 1.15 -23.75 18.05
N ILE A 160 1.25 -24.34 16.86
CA ILE A 160 0.42 -25.50 16.47
C ILE A 160 0.80 -26.74 17.27
N ALA A 161 2.08 -26.91 17.63
CA ALA A 161 2.56 -28.05 18.41
C ALA A 161 2.24 -27.98 19.92
N LEU A 162 1.83 -26.81 20.43
CA LEU A 162 1.48 -26.56 21.84
C LEU A 162 -0.04 -26.47 22.07
N GLN A 163 -0.84 -26.62 21.01
CA GLN A 163 -2.32 -26.72 21.05
C GLN A 163 -2.73 -28.17 20.88
#